data_AF-A0A4Z2HG60-F1
#
_entry.id   AF-A0A4Z2HG60-F1
#
_cell.length_a   1.000
_cell.length_b   1.000
_cell.length_c   1.000
_cell.angle_alpha   90.00
_cell.angle_beta   90.00
_cell.angle_gamma   90.00
#
_symmetry.space_group_name_H-M   'P 1'
#
loop_
_entity.id
_entity.type
_entity.pdbx_description
1 polymer ?
#
loop_
_entity_poly.entity_id
_entity_poly.type
_entity_poly.pdbx_seq_one_letter_code
_entity_poly.pdbx_strand_id
1 'polypeptide(L)'
;MRLYDFFLASHPLMPIYLAATIVLHREKEVKKTECDMAMVHHLLSRIPQDLPYELLIGRAEDLLDRYPPSLLAKRAALQSRKSRSISTFQAFQSSTLHQRPDSVLQRLTKAQGSAHSRHASRHPGQEAALPRDPGQLRGRGNRMVRMAVWGLSATLGAAVFAVAQTALGWGPEVLLQLF
;
A
#
# COMPACT_ATOMS: atom_id res chain seq x y z
N MET A 1 19.44 -32.71 0.20
CA MET A 1 20.83 -32.82 -0.27
C MET A 1 20.91 -32.93 -1.79
N ARG A 2 20.32 -33.95 -2.45
CA ARG A 2 20.45 -34.17 -3.91
C ARG A 2 20.09 -33.02 -4.85
N LEU A 3 19.10 -32.20 -4.49
CA LEU A 3 18.66 -31.08 -5.33
C LEU A 3 19.70 -29.94 -5.39
N TYR A 4 20.48 -29.78 -4.33
CA TYR A 4 21.59 -28.81 -4.29
C TYR A 4 22.72 -29.27 -5.20
N ASP A 5 23.08 -30.56 -5.14
CA ASP A 5 24.11 -31.14 -6.02
C ASP A 5 23.71 -30.98 -7.50
N PHE A 6 22.43 -31.19 -7.81
CA PHE A 6 21.88 -30.94 -9.14
C PHE A 6 22.03 -29.47 -9.57
N PHE A 7 21.69 -28.51 -8.72
CA PHE A 7 21.84 -27.09 -9.05
C PHE A 7 23.31 -26.66 -9.21
N LEU A 8 24.23 -27.28 -8.47
CA LEU A 8 25.67 -27.02 -8.60
C LEU A 8 26.25 -27.61 -9.89
N ALA A 9 25.74 -28.74 -10.35
CA ALA A 9 26.18 -29.39 -11.58
C ALA A 9 25.53 -28.80 -12.86
N SER A 10 24.44 -28.04 -12.72
CA SER A 10 23.58 -27.59 -13.83
C SER A 10 23.74 -26.10 -14.17
N HIS A 11 22.99 -25.63 -15.18
CA HIS A 11 22.92 -24.22 -15.56
C HIS A 11 22.37 -23.34 -14.42
N PRO A 12 22.86 -22.10 -14.21
CA PRO A 12 22.44 -21.22 -13.10
C PRO A 12 20.94 -20.87 -13.06
N LEU A 13 20.24 -20.99 -14.19
CA LEU A 13 18.79 -20.76 -14.28
C LEU A 13 17.95 -22.02 -14.00
N MET A 14 18.58 -23.16 -13.72
CA MET A 14 17.90 -24.43 -13.45
C MET A 14 16.83 -24.34 -12.34
N PRO A 15 17.03 -23.58 -11.23
CA PRO A 15 15.99 -23.41 -10.23
C PRO A 15 14.68 -22.83 -10.79
N ILE A 16 14.75 -21.98 -11.81
CA ILE A 16 13.56 -21.39 -12.46
C ILE A 16 12.81 -22.45 -13.27
N TYR A 17 13.54 -23.29 -14.03
CA TYR A 17 12.94 -24.40 -14.79
C TYR A 17 12.33 -25.44 -13.86
N LEU A 18 12.99 -25.73 -12.73
CA LEU A 18 12.43 -26.62 -11.72
C LEU A 18 11.14 -26.02 -11.13
N ALA A 19 11.15 -24.74 -10.73
CA ALA A 19 9.96 -24.07 -10.23
C ALA A 19 8.79 -24.12 -11.23
N ALA A 20 9.06 -23.86 -12.51
CA ALA A 20 8.06 -23.99 -13.57
C ALA A 20 7.51 -25.43 -13.67
N THR A 21 8.39 -26.42 -13.55
CA THR A 21 8.00 -27.84 -13.59
C THR A 21 7.14 -28.24 -12.38
N ILE A 22 7.42 -27.69 -11.18
CA ILE A 22 6.60 -27.88 -9.98
C ILE A 22 5.18 -27.30 -10.19
N VAL A 23 5.09 -26.10 -10.77
CA VAL A 23 3.79 -25.48 -11.09
C VAL A 23 3.03 -26.32 -12.13
N LEU A 24 3.71 -26.80 -13.17
CA LEU A 24 3.11 -27.68 -14.19
C LEU A 24 2.66 -29.02 -13.62
N HIS A 25 3.38 -29.59 -12.66
CA HIS A 25 2.96 -30.83 -12.00
C HIS A 25 1.60 -30.66 -11.29
N ARG A 26 1.36 -29.49 -10.70
CA ARG A 26 0.12 -29.13 -10.00
C ARG A 26 -0.89 -28.38 -10.88
N GLU A 27 -0.73 -28.44 -12.20
CA GLU A 27 -1.61 -27.75 -13.16
C GLU A 27 -3.09 -28.04 -12.92
N LYS A 28 -3.45 -29.29 -12.62
CA LYS A 28 -4.83 -29.70 -12.36
C LYS A 28 -5.44 -28.99 -11.15
N GLU A 29 -4.66 -28.80 -10.10
CA GLU A 29 -5.09 -28.09 -8.90
C GLU A 29 -5.23 -26.60 -9.19
N VAL A 30 -4.22 -26.00 -9.83
CA VAL A 30 -4.22 -24.57 -10.21
C VAL A 30 -5.41 -24.24 -11.10
N LYS A 31 -5.72 -25.10 -12.07
CA LYS A 31 -6.88 -24.92 -12.97
C LYS A 31 -8.24 -25.11 -12.30
N LYS A 32 -8.29 -25.84 -11.18
CA LYS A 32 -9.53 -26.04 -10.40
C LYS A 32 -9.77 -24.87 -9.43
N THR A 33 -8.71 -24.20 -8.98
CA THR A 33 -8.79 -23.02 -8.13
C THR A 33 -9.45 -21.85 -8.86
N GLU A 34 -10.18 -21.03 -8.12
CA GLU A 34 -10.77 -19.81 -8.65
C GLU A 34 -9.68 -18.87 -9.18
N CYS A 35 -10.00 -18.10 -10.23
CA CYS A 35 -9.07 -17.14 -10.83
C CYS A 35 -8.95 -15.86 -9.99
N ASP A 36 -8.76 -16.02 -8.68
CA ASP A 36 -8.45 -14.95 -7.73
C ASP A 36 -6.97 -15.03 -7.34
N MET A 37 -6.32 -13.86 -7.30
CA MET A 37 -4.89 -13.77 -7.05
C MET A 37 -4.51 -14.27 -5.65
N ALA A 38 -5.36 -14.04 -4.63
CA ALA A 38 -5.08 -14.50 -3.28
C ALA A 38 -5.19 -16.02 -3.16
N MET A 39 -6.22 -16.62 -3.76
CA MET A 39 -6.40 -18.07 -3.80
C MET A 39 -5.26 -18.80 -4.52
N VAL A 40 -4.86 -18.32 -5.70
CA VAL A 40 -3.76 -18.91 -6.48
C VAL A 40 -2.44 -18.78 -5.72
N HIS A 41 -2.17 -17.61 -5.13
CA HIS A 41 -0.98 -17.40 -4.33
C HIS A 41 -0.93 -18.32 -3.11
N HIS A 42 -2.05 -18.48 -2.40
CA HIS A 42 -2.15 -19.39 -1.26
C HIS A 42 -1.80 -20.83 -1.65
N LEU A 43 -2.33 -21.31 -2.79
CA LEU A 43 -2.08 -22.64 -3.30
C LEU A 43 -0.61 -22.86 -3.68
N LEU A 44 0.00 -21.91 -4.40
CA LEU A 44 1.39 -22.01 -4.87
C LEU A 44 2.42 -21.82 -3.75
N SER A 45 2.10 -21.04 -2.71
CA SER A 45 2.97 -20.84 -1.55
C SER A 45 3.12 -22.10 -0.70
N ARG A 46 2.16 -23.03 -0.78
CA ARG A 46 2.18 -24.31 -0.07
C ARG A 46 2.64 -25.42 -1.01
N ILE A 47 3.91 -25.77 -0.93
CA ILE A 47 4.49 -26.88 -1.70
C ILE A 47 4.30 -28.19 -0.91
N PRO A 48 3.63 -29.21 -1.47
CA PRO A 48 3.49 -30.50 -0.82
C PRO A 48 4.85 -31.19 -0.65
N GLN A 49 5.02 -31.90 0.46
CA GLN A 49 6.30 -32.55 0.80
C GLN A 49 6.56 -33.81 -0.05
N ASP A 50 5.50 -34.48 -0.49
CA ASP A 50 5.54 -35.74 -1.27
C ASP A 50 5.66 -35.50 -2.78
N LEU A 51 6.61 -34.64 -3.18
CA LEU A 51 6.82 -34.31 -4.57
C LEU A 51 7.85 -35.27 -5.21
N PRO A 52 7.60 -35.86 -6.39
CA PRO A 52 8.55 -36.77 -7.03
C PRO A 52 9.73 -36.02 -7.67
N TYR A 53 10.71 -35.61 -6.86
CA TYR A 53 11.83 -34.74 -7.28
C TYR A 53 12.65 -35.31 -8.44
N GLU A 54 12.98 -36.61 -8.45
CA GLU A 54 13.78 -37.23 -9.53
C GLU A 54 13.09 -37.09 -10.90
N LEU A 55 11.77 -37.25 -10.94
CA LEU A 55 10.97 -37.09 -12.16
C LEU A 55 10.84 -35.61 -12.58
N LEU A 56 10.83 -34.69 -11.61
CA LEU A 56 10.78 -33.26 -11.88
C LEU A 56 12.12 -32.71 -12.37
N ILE A 57 13.24 -33.26 -11.89
CA ILE A 57 14.59 -32.94 -12.36
C ILE A 57 14.71 -33.28 -13.84
N GLY A 58 14.39 -34.52 -14.25
CA GLY A 58 14.44 -34.90 -15.66
C GLY A 58 13.53 -34.04 -16.54
N ARG A 59 12.31 -33.72 -16.07
CA ARG A 59 11.41 -32.81 -16.80
C ARG A 59 11.94 -31.37 -16.90
N ALA A 60 12.67 -30.89 -15.89
CA ALA A 60 13.27 -29.56 -15.90
C ALA A 60 14.44 -29.48 -16.90
N GLU A 61 15.23 -30.55 -17.02
CA GLU A 61 16.25 -30.68 -18.08
C GLU A 61 15.59 -30.69 -19.47
N ASP A 62 14.55 -31.50 -19.68
CA ASP A 62 13.80 -31.49 -20.94
C ASP A 62 13.20 -30.10 -21.28
N LEU A 63 12.85 -29.32 -20.26
CA LEU A 63 12.30 -27.98 -20.41
C LEU A 63 13.39 -26.97 -20.80
N LEU A 64 14.59 -27.12 -20.24
CA LEU A 64 15.76 -26.32 -20.58
C LEU A 64 16.18 -26.55 -22.05
N ASP A 65 16.19 -27.79 -22.50
CA ASP A 65 16.53 -28.14 -23.89
C ASP A 65 15.51 -27.58 -24.88
N ARG A 66 14.22 -27.65 -24.53
CA ARG A 66 13.13 -27.09 -25.34
C ARG A 66 13.12 -25.56 -25.38
N TYR A 67 13.53 -24.92 -24.29
CA TYR A 67 13.51 -23.47 -24.15
C TYR A 67 14.84 -22.95 -23.63
N PRO A 68 15.86 -22.80 -24.50
CA PRO A 68 17.16 -22.32 -24.07
C PRO A 68 17.06 -20.88 -23.54
N PRO A 69 17.93 -20.51 -22.57
CA PRO A 69 17.84 -19.23 -21.87
C PRO A 69 18.03 -18.01 -22.77
N SER A 70 18.80 -18.15 -23.85
CA SER A 70 18.99 -17.10 -24.87
C SER A 70 17.69 -16.74 -25.58
N LEU A 71 16.85 -17.74 -25.85
CA LEU A 71 15.55 -17.56 -26.48
C LEU A 71 14.53 -16.99 -25.47
N LEU A 72 14.57 -17.46 -24.22
CA LEU A 72 13.74 -16.93 -23.14
C LEU A 72 14.01 -15.43 -22.89
N ALA A 73 15.29 -15.04 -22.84
CA ALA A 73 15.70 -13.65 -22.66
C ALA A 73 15.21 -12.74 -23.80
N LYS A 74 15.34 -13.19 -25.06
CA LYS A 74 14.80 -12.46 -26.22
C LYS A 74 13.29 -12.25 -26.11
N ARG A 75 12.53 -13.29 -25.73
CA ARG A 75 11.07 -13.20 -25.56
C ARG A 75 10.69 -12.30 -24.39
N ALA A 76 11.38 -12.40 -23.26
CA ALA A 76 11.14 -11.54 -22.09
C ALA A 76 11.36 -10.06 -22.42
N ALA A 77 12.43 -9.73 -23.16
CA ALA A 77 12.70 -8.37 -23.61
C ALA A 77 11.62 -7.82 -24.57
N LEU A 78 11.01 -8.67 -25.39
CA LEU A 78 9.87 -8.27 -26.23
C LEU A 78 8.59 -8.08 -25.42
N GLN A 79 8.38 -8.87 -24.36
CA GLN A 79 7.20 -8.75 -23.51
C GLN A 79 7.24 -7.58 -22.54
N SER A 80 8.41 -7.23 -22.00
CA SER A 80 8.55 -6.07 -21.10
C SER A 80 8.11 -4.77 -21.77
N ARG A 81 8.34 -4.62 -23.09
CA ARG A 81 7.86 -3.49 -23.89
C ARG A 81 6.34 -3.43 -24.02
N LYS A 82 5.63 -4.54 -23.87
CA LYS A 82 4.15 -4.63 -24.02
C LYS A 82 3.41 -4.49 -22.69
N SER A 83 4.08 -4.69 -21.55
CA SER A 83 3.42 -4.62 -20.25
C SER A 83 3.05 -3.18 -19.90
N ARG A 84 1.75 -2.88 -19.93
CA ARG A 84 1.21 -1.54 -19.62
C ARG A 84 1.65 -1.06 -18.24
N SER A 85 1.74 -1.93 -17.23
CA SER A 85 2.10 -1.54 -15.86
C SER A 85 3.52 -0.98 -15.73
N ILE A 86 4.49 -1.55 -16.45
CA ILE A 86 5.89 -1.08 -16.46
C ILE A 86 5.97 0.28 -17.17
N SER A 87 5.24 0.43 -18.29
CA SER A 87 5.14 1.70 -19.00
C SER A 87 4.47 2.79 -18.14
N THR A 88 3.41 2.46 -17.39
CA THR A 88 2.77 3.41 -16.47
C THR A 88 3.71 3.83 -15.34
N PHE A 89 4.51 2.91 -14.79
CA PHE A 89 5.48 3.24 -13.75
C PHE A 89 6.59 4.17 -14.28
N GLN A 90 7.13 3.90 -15.47
CA GLN A 90 8.11 4.80 -16.10
C GLN A 90 7.51 6.18 -16.41
N ALA A 91 6.28 6.22 -16.94
CA ALA A 91 5.57 7.46 -17.18
C ALA A 91 5.33 8.23 -15.87
N PHE A 92 4.93 7.53 -14.80
CA PHE A 92 4.78 8.10 -13.47
C PHE A 92 6.11 8.64 -12.95
N GLN A 93 7.19 7.86 -13.01
CA GLN A 93 8.52 8.26 -12.57
C GLN A 93 9.00 9.51 -13.31
N SER A 94 8.83 9.56 -14.63
CA SER A 94 9.14 10.75 -15.44
C SER A 94 8.28 11.97 -15.04
N SER A 95 7.01 11.73 -14.70
CA SER A 95 6.10 12.79 -14.23
C SER A 95 6.51 13.31 -12.85
N THR A 96 6.94 12.43 -11.94
CA THR A 96 7.40 12.81 -10.60
C THR A 96 8.70 13.62 -10.62
N LEU A 97 9.58 13.40 -11.60
CA LEU A 97 10.79 14.22 -11.76
C LEU A 97 10.47 15.68 -12.17
N HIS A 98 9.34 15.90 -12.85
CA HIS A 98 8.88 17.23 -13.23
C HIS A 98 7.94 17.87 -12.20
N GLN A 99 7.40 17.09 -11.27
CA GLN A 99 6.50 17.58 -10.23
C GLN A 99 7.31 18.16 -9.07
N ARG A 100 7.56 19.48 -9.08
CA ARG A 100 8.11 20.17 -7.89
C ARG A 100 7.07 20.06 -6.75
N PRO A 101 7.37 19.33 -5.65
CA PRO A 101 6.40 19.04 -4.59
C PRO A 101 5.83 20.32 -3.95
N ASP A 102 6.61 21.41 -3.97
CA ASP A 102 6.21 22.71 -3.43
C ASP A 102 5.07 23.37 -4.20
N SER A 103 4.90 23.08 -5.48
CA SER A 103 3.87 23.75 -6.29
C SER A 103 2.44 23.31 -5.91
N VAL A 104 2.28 22.06 -5.51
CA VAL A 104 0.99 21.52 -5.04
C VAL A 104 0.67 22.06 -3.65
N LEU A 105 1.66 22.06 -2.75
CA LEU A 105 1.51 22.63 -1.41
C LEU A 105 1.24 24.14 -1.50
N GLN A 106 1.98 24.89 -2.30
CA GLN A 106 1.73 26.32 -2.52
C GLN A 106 0.35 26.60 -3.12
N ARG A 107 -0.17 25.76 -4.02
CA ARG A 107 -1.53 25.89 -4.54
C ARG A 107 -2.57 25.66 -3.45
N LEU A 108 -2.40 24.64 -2.61
CA LEU A 108 -3.29 24.37 -1.48
C LEU A 108 -3.24 25.50 -0.45
N THR A 109 -2.05 25.98 -0.10
CA THR A 109 -1.87 27.09 0.84
C THR A 109 -2.42 28.41 0.29
N LYS A 110 -2.23 28.71 -1.01
CA LYS A 110 -2.84 29.89 -1.66
C LYS A 110 -4.36 29.78 -1.77
N ALA A 111 -4.90 28.59 -2.02
CA ALA A 111 -6.35 28.34 -2.02
C ALA A 111 -6.97 28.48 -0.62
N GLN A 112 -6.27 28.06 0.43
CA GLN A 112 -6.70 28.26 1.82
C GLN A 112 -6.59 29.73 2.27
N GLY A 113 -5.50 30.43 1.91
CA GLY A 113 -5.32 31.84 2.23
C GLY A 113 -6.34 32.78 1.55
N SER A 114 -6.72 32.47 0.31
CA SER A 114 -7.75 33.23 -0.44
C SER A 114 -9.20 32.93 0.00
N ALA A 115 -9.41 31.86 0.77
CA ALA A 115 -10.68 31.57 1.44
C ALA A 115 -10.77 32.26 2.82
N HIS A 116 -9.65 32.48 3.52
CA HIS A 116 -9.63 33.18 4.81
C HIS A 116 -9.59 34.71 4.69
N SER A 117 -8.95 35.26 3.65
CA SER A 117 -8.80 36.72 3.52
C SER A 117 -10.01 37.47 2.92
N ARG A 118 -11.10 36.78 2.55
CA ARG A 118 -12.31 37.43 2.00
C ARG A 118 -13.35 37.85 3.05
N HIS A 119 -13.12 37.56 4.33
CA HIS A 119 -14.07 37.91 5.40
C HIS A 119 -13.54 38.90 6.45
N ALA A 120 -12.39 39.55 6.20
CA ALA A 120 -11.78 40.52 7.11
C ALA A 120 -11.68 41.91 6.47
N SER A 121 -12.79 42.51 6.06
CA SER A 121 -12.83 43.93 5.68
C SER A 121 -14.23 44.54 5.80
N ARG A 122 -14.67 44.77 7.04
CA ARG A 122 -15.46 45.97 7.47
C ARG A 122 -15.77 45.91 8.97
N HIS A 123 -14.95 46.61 9.76
CA HIS A 123 -15.33 47.21 11.05
C HIS A 123 -16.21 48.46 10.79
N PRO A 124 -16.85 49.14 11.78
CA PRO A 124 -16.98 48.89 13.24
C PRO A 124 -18.45 49.06 13.76
N GLY A 125 -18.73 48.86 15.05
CA GLY A 125 -19.95 49.41 15.68
C GLY A 125 -20.60 48.55 16.78
N GLN A 126 -20.47 49.05 18.00
CA GLN A 126 -21.36 49.01 19.17
C GLN A 126 -22.65 48.16 19.18
N GLU A 127 -22.86 47.62 20.39
CA GLU A 127 -24.14 47.33 21.06
C GLU A 127 -24.88 46.02 20.75
N ALA A 128 -24.90 45.19 21.81
CA ALA A 128 -26.07 44.61 22.45
C ALA A 128 -27.15 43.91 21.60
N ALA A 129 -27.56 42.78 22.17
CA ALA A 129 -28.84 42.10 21.97
C ALA A 129 -28.97 41.22 20.72
N LEU A 130 -29.11 39.92 21.01
CA LEU A 130 -29.95 38.92 20.35
C LEU A 130 -30.63 39.35 19.03
N PRO A 131 -30.43 38.57 17.96
CA PRO A 131 -31.56 38.23 17.10
C PRO A 131 -31.60 36.71 16.81
N ARG A 132 -32.75 36.04 16.97
CA ARG A 132 -33.87 36.07 16.02
C ARG A 132 -33.46 35.42 14.69
N ASP A 133 -33.89 34.16 14.53
CA ASP A 133 -34.04 33.54 13.21
C ASP A 133 -34.98 34.41 12.34
N PRO A 134 -34.67 34.55 11.04
CA PRO A 134 -35.61 33.95 10.09
C PRO A 134 -34.95 33.32 8.86
N GLY A 135 -35.60 32.26 8.36
CA GLY A 135 -35.63 31.89 6.94
C GLY A 135 -34.34 31.32 6.36
N GLN A 136 -34.14 29.99 6.38
CA GLN A 136 -34.44 29.12 5.22
C GLN A 136 -33.92 29.72 3.90
N LEU A 137 -32.81 29.24 3.36
CA LEU A 137 -32.81 28.15 2.38
C LEU A 137 -31.35 27.74 2.11
N ARG A 138 -31.12 26.45 1.83
CA ARG A 138 -29.91 25.91 1.18
C ARG A 138 -28.73 25.53 2.11
N GLY A 139 -28.73 24.25 2.55
CA GLY A 139 -27.52 23.54 2.99
C GLY A 139 -27.54 23.02 4.43
N ARG A 140 -28.40 22.04 4.74
CA ARG A 140 -28.63 21.50 6.09
C ARG A 140 -27.68 20.35 6.51
N GLY A 141 -26.95 19.72 5.58
CA GLY A 141 -26.08 18.57 5.87
C GLY A 141 -24.76 18.89 6.59
N ASN A 142 -24.09 19.99 6.24
CA ASN A 142 -22.71 20.25 6.69
C ASN A 142 -22.58 20.84 8.11
N ARG A 143 -23.67 21.30 8.74
CA ARG A 143 -23.61 21.97 10.06
C ARG A 143 -23.63 21.00 11.24
N MET A 144 -24.46 19.95 11.20
CA MET A 144 -24.45 18.92 12.25
C MET A 144 -23.14 18.14 12.25
N VAL A 145 -22.60 17.81 11.07
CA VAL A 145 -21.30 17.15 10.95
C VAL A 145 -20.20 18.04 11.54
N ARG A 146 -20.22 19.34 11.24
CA ARG A 146 -19.27 20.28 11.85
C ARG A 146 -19.41 20.30 13.37
N MET A 147 -20.61 20.51 13.91
CA MET A 147 -20.81 20.52 15.37
C MET A 147 -20.39 19.20 16.05
N ALA A 148 -20.65 18.06 15.40
CA ALA A 148 -20.20 16.76 15.89
C ALA A 148 -18.66 16.65 15.90
N VAL A 149 -17.98 17.17 14.87
CA VAL A 149 -16.51 17.18 14.81
C VAL A 149 -15.91 18.10 15.89
N TRP A 150 -16.47 19.30 16.11
CA TRP A 150 -16.06 20.16 17.22
C TRP A 150 -16.32 19.50 18.59
N GLY A 151 -17.43 18.78 18.73
CA GLY A 151 -17.75 17.99 19.93
C GLY A 151 -16.78 16.82 20.19
N LEU A 152 -16.50 16.00 19.18
CA LEU A 152 -15.60 14.84 19.30
C LEU A 152 -14.14 15.24 19.53
N SER A 153 -13.69 16.36 18.95
CA SER A 153 -12.36 16.91 19.22
C SER A 153 -12.21 17.37 20.68
N ALA A 154 -13.25 17.97 21.27
CA ALA A 154 -13.22 18.44 22.65
C ALA A 154 -13.19 17.28 23.64
N THR A 155 -13.96 16.20 23.39
CA THR A 155 -13.99 15.03 24.28
C THR A 155 -12.72 14.21 24.22
N LEU A 156 -12.14 14.01 23.03
CA LEU A 156 -10.87 13.29 22.90
C LEU A 156 -9.71 14.06 23.56
N GLY A 157 -9.69 15.39 23.45
CA GLY A 157 -8.72 16.23 24.14
C GLY A 157 -8.81 16.14 25.67
N ALA A 158 -10.02 16.12 26.22
CA ALA A 158 -10.24 15.99 27.67
C ALA A 158 -9.77 14.62 28.22
N ALA A 159 -10.02 13.53 27.50
CA ALA A 159 -9.59 12.19 27.91
C ALA A 159 -8.05 12.05 27.91
N VAL A 160 -7.38 12.56 26.88
CA VAL A 160 -5.91 12.56 26.81
C VAL A 160 -5.28 13.40 27.92
N PHE A 161 -5.86 14.57 28.24
CA PHE A 161 -5.37 15.41 29.34
C PHE A 161 -5.56 14.74 30.71
N ALA A 162 -6.68 14.05 30.95
CA ALA A 162 -6.91 13.29 32.17
C ALA A 162 -5.94 12.09 32.31
N VAL A 163 -5.63 11.40 31.21
CA VAL A 163 -4.64 10.30 31.20
C VAL A 163 -3.22 10.83 31.43
N ALA A 164 -2.87 12.00 30.87
CA ALA A 164 -1.58 12.63 31.11
C ALA A 164 -1.40 13.07 32.58
N GLN A 165 -2.47 13.58 33.20
CA GLN A 165 -2.46 13.97 34.62
C GLN A 165 -2.37 12.74 35.55
N THR A 166 -2.96 11.61 35.18
CA THR A 166 -2.81 10.36 35.96
C THR A 166 -1.42 9.75 35.80
N ALA A 167 -0.76 9.86 34.64
CA ALA A 167 0.60 9.35 34.44
C ALA A 167 1.68 10.13 35.21
N LEU A 168 1.50 11.44 35.43
CA LEU A 168 2.42 12.28 36.22
C LEU A 168 2.43 11.95 37.73
N GLY A 169 1.42 11.23 38.23
CA GLY A 169 1.34 10.80 39.63
C GLY A 169 2.21 9.60 40.01
N TRP A 170 2.67 8.81 39.03
CA TRP A 170 3.46 7.58 39.26
C TRP A 170 4.97 7.77 39.06
N GLY A 171 5.43 9.01 38.87
CA GLY A 171 6.79 9.34 38.45
C GLY A 171 7.92 9.21 39.48
N PRO A 172 7.76 9.44 40.80
CA PRO A 172 8.93 9.50 41.68
C PRO A 172 9.31 8.16 42.34
N GLU A 173 8.42 7.16 42.41
CA GLU A 173 8.76 5.90 43.11
C GLU A 173 9.42 4.83 42.21
N VAL A 174 9.26 4.90 40.89
CA VAL A 174 9.84 3.90 39.96
C VAL A 174 11.32 4.20 39.67
N LEU A 175 11.81 5.42 39.94
CA LEU A 175 13.24 5.77 39.81
C LEU A 175 14.10 5.37 41.02
N LEU A 176 13.52 5.00 42.16
CA LEU A 176 14.26 4.52 43.35
C LEU A 176 14.43 2.99 43.40
N GLN A 177 13.82 2.23 42.49
CA GLN A 177 14.03 0.78 42.36
C GLN A 177 15.00 0.39 41.24
N LEU A 178 15.65 1.36 40.58
CA LEU A 178 16.63 1.10 39.50
C LEU A 178 18.05 1.61 39.78
N PHE A 179 18.38 1.85 41.06
CA PHE A 179 19.76 1.94 41.57
C PHE A 179 19.88 1.19 42.91
#